data_AF-A0A971VJ87-F1
#
_entry.id   AF-A0A971VJ87-F1
#
_cell.length_a   1.000
_cell.length_b   1.000
_cell.length_c   1.000
_cell.angle_alpha   90.00
_cell.angle_beta   90.00
_cell.angle_gamma   90.00
#
_symmetry.space_group_name_H-M   'P 1'
#
loop_
_entity.id
_entity.type
_entity.pdbx_description
1 polymer ?
#
loop_
_entity_poly.entity_id
_entity_poly.type
_entity_poly.pdbx_seq_one_letter_code
_entity_poly.pdbx_strand_id
1 'polypeptide(L)'
;MINPNDNVMIGLSGGKDSLVLTLALAVLKKRSPITFNLHACIIDHSDGATDTGKIKEFMNELEIPLNVILHPTFKIIQDREERSPCSLCSNLRRGILA
;
A
#
# COMPACT_ATOMS: atom_id res chain seq x y z
N MET A 1 -15.50 7.00 8.24
CA MET A 1 -14.69 8.24 8.26
C MET A 1 -13.75 8.15 9.45
N ILE A 2 -12.56 8.78 9.40
CA ILE A 2 -11.48 8.60 10.39
C ILE A 2 -11.92 9.12 11.77
N ASN A 3 -11.73 8.30 12.80
CA ASN A 3 -12.03 8.60 14.20
C ASN A 3 -10.75 8.83 15.03
N PRO A 4 -10.88 9.43 16.23
CA PRO A 4 -9.76 9.56 17.16
C PRO A 4 -9.13 8.21 17.47
N ASN A 5 -7.80 8.17 17.39
CA ASN A 5 -6.94 7.02 17.66
C ASN A 5 -7.03 5.87 16.62
N ASP A 6 -7.65 6.11 15.47
CA ASP A 6 -7.62 5.13 14.37
C ASP A 6 -6.18 4.88 13.89
N ASN A 7 -5.89 3.61 13.57
CA ASN A 7 -4.70 3.23 12.82
C ASN A 7 -5.10 3.05 11.36
N VAL A 8 -4.69 3.98 10.50
CA VAL A 8 -5.08 3.98 9.09
C VAL A 8 -3.92 3.44 8.25
N MET A 9 -4.15 2.31 7.60
CA MET A 9 -3.21 1.74 6.62
C MET A 9 -3.53 2.24 5.22
N ILE A 10 -2.50 2.71 4.51
CA ILE A 10 -2.57 3.14 3.13
C ILE A 10 -2.02 2.01 2.25
N GLY A 11 -2.88 1.43 1.41
CA GLY A 11 -2.45 0.52 0.34
C GLY A 11 -1.79 1.31 -0.78
N LEU A 12 -0.47 1.20 -0.90
CA LEU A 12 0.34 1.99 -1.81
C LEU A 12 0.67 1.18 -3.07
N SER A 13 0.28 1.68 -4.24
CA SER A 13 0.54 1.02 -5.53
C SER A 13 1.81 1.54 -6.23
N GLY A 14 2.43 2.59 -5.70
CA GLY A 14 3.54 3.31 -6.34
C GLY A 14 3.11 4.30 -7.42
N GLY A 15 1.81 4.33 -7.77
CA GLY A 15 1.25 5.31 -8.69
C GLY A 15 1.03 6.68 -8.04
N LYS A 16 1.03 7.73 -8.86
CA LYS A 16 0.84 9.14 -8.42
C LYS A 16 -0.37 9.33 -7.50
N ASP A 17 -1.47 8.63 -7.76
CA ASP A 17 -2.73 8.83 -7.02
C ASP A 17 -2.57 8.35 -5.57
N SER A 18 -1.91 7.20 -5.35
CA SER A 18 -1.61 6.68 -4.02
C SER A 18 -0.57 7.54 -3.28
N LEU A 19 0.40 8.11 -4.00
CA LEU A 19 1.41 9.01 -3.43
C LEU A 19 0.80 10.35 -3.00
N VAL A 20 -0.04 10.94 -3.85
CA VAL A 20 -0.78 12.18 -3.56
C VAL A 20 -1.73 11.97 -2.38
N LEU A 21 -2.46 10.84 -2.35
CA LEU A 21 -3.30 10.49 -1.21
C LEU A 21 -2.48 10.40 0.10
N THR A 22 -1.31 9.77 0.04
CA THR A 22 -0.43 9.64 1.21
C THR A 22 0.04 10.99 1.71
N LEU A 23 0.48 11.87 0.80
CA LEU A 23 0.85 13.25 1.14
C LEU A 23 -0.32 14.02 1.75
N ALA A 24 -1.51 13.91 1.15
CA ALA A 24 -2.71 14.58 1.64
C ALA A 24 -3.08 14.12 3.06
N LEU A 25 -2.99 12.81 3.34
CA LEU A 25 -3.23 12.26 4.67
C LEU A 25 -2.15 12.69 5.68
N ALA A 26 -0.89 12.75 5.27
CA ALA A 26 0.20 13.24 6.12
C ALA A 26 -0.01 14.72 6.51
N VAL A 27 -0.39 15.56 5.54
CA VAL A 27 -0.73 16.97 5.78
C VAL A 27 -1.98 17.10 6.67
N LEU A 28 -3.00 16.27 6.43
CA LEU A 28 -4.20 16.24 7.25
C LEU A 28 -3.87 15.86 8.69
N LYS A 29 -3.07 14.81 8.92
CA LYS A 29 -2.63 14.39 10.26
C LYS A 29 -1.96 15.54 11.02
N LYS A 30 -1.13 16.35 10.35
CA LYS A 30 -0.44 17.50 10.96
C LYS A 30 -1.38 18.66 11.32
N ARG A 31 -2.52 18.81 10.64
CA ARG A 31 -3.43 19.95 10.80
C ARG A 31 -4.75 19.62 11.50
N SER A 32 -5.10 18.33 11.57
CA SER A 32 -6.38 17.86 12.08
C SER A 32 -6.43 17.96 13.61
N PRO A 33 -7.58 18.35 14.20
CA PRO A 33 -7.81 18.23 15.64
C PRO A 33 -7.99 16.76 16.09
N ILE A 34 -8.19 15.84 15.14
CA ILE A 34 -8.30 14.40 15.39
C ILE A 34 -6.90 13.78 15.28
N THR A 35 -6.44 13.13 16.35
CA THR A 35 -5.21 12.33 16.35
C THR A 35 -5.48 10.96 15.74
N PHE A 36 -4.65 10.54 14.79
CA PHE A 36 -4.68 9.20 14.18
C PHE A 36 -3.28 8.81 13.70
N ASN A 37 -3.05 7.52 13.51
CA ASN A 37 -1.78 6.98 13.01
C ASN A 37 -1.88 6.61 11.53
N LEU A 38 -0.76 6.73 10.84
CA LEU A 38 -0.62 6.37 9.43
C LEU A 38 0.46 5.32 9.29
N HIS A 39 0.15 4.28 8.51
CA HIS A 39 1.11 3.29 8.05
C HIS A 39 0.87 3.04 6.56
N ALA A 40 1.91 2.72 5.80
CA ALA A 40 1.82 2.39 4.39
C ALA A 40 2.17 0.92 4.16
N CYS A 41 1.53 0.30 3.17
CA CYS A 41 1.82 -1.06 2.75
C CYS A 41 1.92 -1.15 1.22
N ILE A 42 2.99 -1.80 0.73
CA ILE A 42 3.14 -2.20 -0.66
C ILE A 42 3.10 -3.72 -0.71
N ILE A 43 2.39 -4.27 -1.69
CA ILE A 43 2.49 -5.68 -2.05
C ILE A 43 3.35 -5.76 -3.31
N ASP A 44 4.53 -6.35 -3.17
CA ASP A 44 5.38 -6.68 -4.32
C ASP A 44 4.90 -8.01 -4.92
N HIS A 45 4.15 -7.89 -6.02
CA HIS A 45 3.60 -8.99 -6.80
C HIS A 45 4.65 -9.80 -7.57
N SER A 46 5.87 -9.28 -7.66
CA SER A 46 7.00 -9.86 -8.41
C SER A 46 7.98 -10.64 -7.54
N ASP A 47 7.69 -10.78 -6.24
CA ASP A 47 8.52 -11.52 -5.28
C ASP A 47 9.96 -10.97 -5.16
N GLY A 48 10.08 -9.65 -5.08
CA GLY A 48 11.34 -8.94 -4.80
C GLY A 48 11.94 -8.19 -5.99
N ALA A 49 11.35 -8.28 -7.18
CA ALA A 49 11.85 -7.55 -8.35
C ALA A 49 11.35 -6.08 -8.43
N THR A 50 10.41 -5.66 -7.58
CA THR A 50 9.92 -4.28 -7.57
C THR A 50 10.88 -3.37 -6.80
N ASP A 51 11.45 -2.37 -7.48
CA ASP A 51 12.23 -1.33 -6.81
C ASP A 51 11.31 -0.40 -5.99
N THR A 52 11.53 -0.39 -4.68
CA THR A 52 10.79 0.43 -3.71
C THR A 52 11.65 1.54 -3.10
N GLY A 53 12.88 1.75 -3.58
CA GLY A 53 13.85 2.68 -2.98
C GLY A 53 13.32 4.10 -2.83
N LYS A 54 12.90 4.73 -3.93
CA LYS A 54 12.34 6.11 -3.90
C LYS A 54 11.06 6.22 -3.06
N ILE A 55 10.27 5.15 -3.00
CA ILE A 55 9.06 5.14 -2.19
C ILE A 55 9.41 5.06 -0.71
N LYS A 56 10.42 4.26 -0.32
CA LYS A 56 10.95 4.21 1.05
C LYS A 56 11.48 5.58 1.47
N GLU A 57 12.25 6.24 0.60
CA GLU A 57 12.73 7.61 0.85
C GLU A 57 11.58 8.59 1.10
N PHE A 58 10.57 8.60 0.22
CA PHE A 58 9.40 9.45 0.36
C PHE A 58 8.58 9.15 1.64
N MET A 59 8.43 7.88 2.01
CA MET A 59 7.74 7.51 3.26
C MET A 59 8.52 7.95 4.51
N ASN A 60 9.86 7.87 4.46
CA ASN A 60 10.72 8.35 5.53
C ASN A 60 10.63 9.87 5.71
N GLU A 61 10.61 10.64 4.62
CA GLU A 61 10.40 12.10 4.66
C GLU A 61 9.06 12.50 5.31
N LEU A 62 8.03 11.67 5.14
CA LEU A 62 6.71 11.87 5.74
C LEU A 62 6.57 11.28 7.15
N GLU A 63 7.60 10.60 7.66
CA GLU A 63 7.58 9.86 8.93
C GLU A 63 6.44 8.82 8.99
N ILE A 64 6.17 8.16 7.87
CA ILE A 64 5.14 7.11 7.76
C ILE A 64 5.85 5.75 7.63
N PRO A 65 5.64 4.81 8.56
CA PRO A 65 6.21 3.47 8.44
C PRO A 65 5.69 2.75 7.20
N LEU A 66 6.59 2.14 6.43
CA LEU A 66 6.28 1.40 5.22
C LEU A 66 6.58 -0.10 5.42
N ASN A 67 5.57 -0.94 5.22
CA ASN A 67 5.72 -2.39 5.12
C ASN A 67 5.71 -2.82 3.64
N VAL A 68 6.67 -3.65 3.23
CA VAL A 68 6.72 -4.23 1.88
C VAL A 68 6.52 -5.73 2.01
N ILE A 69 5.39 -6.22 1.50
CA ILE A 69 5.02 -7.63 1.52
C ILE A 69 5.42 -8.26 0.18
N LEU A 70 6.32 -9.22 0.22
CA LEU A 70 6.69 -10.00 -0.96
C LEU A 70 5.65 -11.10 -1.17
N HIS A 71 5.09 -11.18 -2.38
CA HIS A 71 4.14 -12.23 -2.73
C HIS A 71 4.21 -12.56 -4.23
N PRO A 72 4.34 -13.83 -4.64
CA PRO A 72 4.54 -14.23 -6.04
C PRO A 72 3.23 -14.22 -6.85
N THR A 73 2.46 -13.13 -6.78
CA THR A 73 1.15 -13.00 -7.44
C THR A 73 1.23 -13.15 -8.95
N PHE A 74 2.25 -12.58 -9.61
CA PHE A 74 2.39 -12.69 -11.06
C PHE A 74 2.63 -14.13 -11.52
N LYS A 75 3.45 -14.88 -10.78
CA LYS A 75 3.66 -16.31 -11.02
C LYS A 75 2.38 -17.11 -10.86
N ILE A 76 1.63 -16.89 -9.77
CA ILE A 76 0.35 -17.58 -9.53
C ILE A 76 -0.66 -17.30 -10.65
N ILE A 77 -0.74 -16.07 -11.13
CA ILE A 77 -1.63 -15.70 -12.23
C ILE A 77 -1.23 -16.43 -13.52
N GLN A 78 0.08 -16.50 -13.81
CA GLN A 78 0.60 -17.22 -14.96
C GLN A 78 0.31 -18.72 -14.88
N ASP A 79 0.54 -19.34 -13.74
CA ASP A 79 0.38 -20.80 -13.54
C ASP A 79 -1.09 -21.25 -13.56
N ARG A 80 -2.04 -20.39 -13.15
CA ARG A 80 -3.46 -20.76 -13.04
C ARG A 80 -4.28 -20.55 -14.32
N GLU A 81 -3.79 -19.77 -15.27
CA GLU A 81 -4.46 -19.45 -16.55
C GLU A 81 -5.95 -19.07 -16.40
N GLU A 82 -6.31 -18.42 -15.30
CA GLU A 82 -7.70 -18.07 -15.00
C GLU A 82 -8.28 -17.16 -16.09
N ARG A 83 -9.55 -17.37 -16.45
CA ARG A 83 -10.27 -16.52 -17.43
C ARG A 83 -10.26 -15.03 -17.06
N SER A 84 -10.18 -14.71 -15.76
CA SER A 84 -10.15 -13.34 -15.25
C SER A 84 -8.95 -13.11 -14.31
N PRO A 85 -7.74 -12.90 -14.85
CA PRO A 85 -6.52 -12.75 -14.05
C PRO A 85 -6.57 -11.53 -13.13
N CYS A 86 -7.21 -10.43 -13.56
CA CYS A 86 -7.41 -9.24 -12.74
C CYS A 86 -8.30 -9.50 -11.51
N SER A 87 -9.32 -10.35 -11.65
CA SER A 87 -10.20 -10.70 -10.53
C SER A 87 -9.45 -11.55 -9.49
N LEU A 88 -8.68 -12.55 -9.95
CA LEU A 88 -7.79 -13.33 -9.10
C LEU A 88 -6.79 -12.44 -8.36
N CYS A 89 -6.10 -11.54 -9.07
CA CYS A 89 -5.16 -10.59 -8.49
C CYS A 89 -5.81 -9.73 -7.37
N SER A 90 -7.01 -9.20 -7.63
CA SER A 90 -7.77 -8.38 -6.68
C SER A 90 -8.14 -9.17 -5.41
N ASN A 91 -8.55 -10.43 -5.57
CA ASN A 91 -8.88 -11.30 -4.44
C ASN A 91 -7.63 -11.67 -3.63
N LEU A 92 -6.53 -12.03 -4.29
CA LEU A 92 -5.25 -12.29 -3.62
C LEU A 92 -4.78 -11.06 -2.83
N ARG A 93 -4.82 -9.88 -3.45
CA ARG A 93 -4.44 -8.61 -2.80
C ARG A 93 -5.29 -8.33 -1.56
N ARG A 94 -6.61 -8.56 -1.62
CA ARG A 94 -7.48 -8.43 -0.44
C ARG A 94 -7.12 -9.44 0.65
N GLY A 95 -6.86 -10.70 0.29
CA GLY A 95 -6.46 -11.73 1.26
C GLY A 95 -5.12 -11.43 1.94
N ILE A 96 -4.17 -10.81 1.23
CA ILE A 96 -2.86 -10.42 1.78
C ILE A 96 -2.98 -9.25 2.78
N LEU A 97 -3.97 -8.37 2.60
CA LEU A 97 -4.19 -7.17 3.43
C LEU A 97 -5.24 -7.37 4.54
N ALA A 98 -5.82 -8.57 4.66
CA ALA A 98 -6.88 -8.89 5.60
C ALA A 98 -6.36 -9.18 7.01
#